data_AF-A0A358N6E5-F1
#
_entry.id   AF-A0A358N6E5-F1
#
_cell.length_a   1.000
_cell.length_b   1.000
_cell.length_c   1.000
_cell.angle_alpha   90.00
_cell.angle_beta   90.00
_cell.angle_gamma   90.00
#
_symmetry.space_group_name_H-M   'P 1'
#
loop_
_entity.id
_entity.type
_entity.pdbx_description
1 polymer ?
#
loop_
_entity_poly.entity_id
_entity_poly.type
_entity_poly.pdbx_seq_one_letter_code
_entity_poly.pdbx_strand_id
1 'polypeptide(L)'
;MRAFVIDDSKPVRSILAKMLQTMGFETVEAENGQQALELMRSQSKPNVFVVNLNMPVLNGLQFIKIVQADQNYAQVPILVVSGDTRDSTKTEASNAGADGFLSKPVTLALLRTTLVSLGVQPEKTGVAAASRVEPRLTQQQTASVPTTAPTHGSKRNIPAPSSLTPSTGKIRVLIVDDSVVVRGIVSKMLQADEEIEVANTAADGVIALAKLNQCEVDVILLDIEMPRMTGLEVLKKLRELRNRTPVVMFSSLTQQGASATIEALMLGAKDYVMKPGGAFMTDATAGKRAIMEELIPKVKQAAAKTGISAVKETTAPTAQPSQPTRAKQLRQIEAVVIGVSTGGPQALANLIPKLGSDFPVPVIIVQHMPAAFTKHLSDRLTMHCGFPVREAVHGQHLNAGTYVVAPGGLHLGVKRFGSKVVVALNDHPPVNACKPSADVLFESAAAAYSGNVLGVVLTGMGSDGTVGAEAIHREGGNTIVQDEESSVVWGMPGSVVRAGVADKVLSVDQLASEILKRAWKLRTRHASIHPENGEAPRQ
;
A
#
# COMPACT_ATOMS: atom_id res chain seq x y z
N MET A 1 18.50 -18.17 -31.10
CA MET A 1 19.18 -18.54 -29.83
C MET A 1 18.78 -19.96 -29.43
N ARG A 2 19.52 -20.65 -28.55
CA ARG A 2 19.19 -22.00 -28.08
C ARG A 2 19.07 -22.07 -26.56
N ALA A 3 18.06 -22.75 -26.06
CA ALA A 3 17.84 -22.98 -24.63
C ALA A 3 17.71 -24.48 -24.33
N PHE A 4 18.36 -24.95 -23.26
CA PHE A 4 18.14 -26.28 -22.73
C PHE A 4 17.11 -26.21 -21.61
N VAL A 5 16.06 -27.02 -21.68
CA VAL A 5 14.99 -27.09 -20.67
C VAL A 5 15.05 -28.47 -20.02
N ILE A 6 15.44 -28.49 -18.75
CA ILE A 6 15.76 -29.71 -18.00
C ILE A 6 14.78 -29.81 -16.83
N ASP A 7 13.77 -30.67 -16.96
CA ASP A 7 12.71 -30.87 -15.97
C ASP A 7 12.11 -32.26 -16.13
N ASP A 8 11.94 -33.01 -15.05
CA ASP A 8 11.39 -34.37 -15.05
C ASP A 8 9.88 -34.41 -15.29
N SER A 9 9.18 -33.30 -15.03
CA SER A 9 7.77 -33.15 -15.35
C SER A 9 7.58 -32.77 -16.81
N LYS A 10 7.19 -33.75 -17.64
CA LYS A 10 6.86 -33.53 -19.07
C LYS A 10 5.92 -32.34 -19.31
N PRO A 11 4.81 -32.15 -18.55
CA PRO A 11 3.97 -30.97 -18.69
C PRO A 11 4.72 -29.64 -18.45
N VAL A 12 5.52 -29.56 -17.38
CA VAL A 12 6.26 -28.33 -17.03
C VAL A 12 7.34 -28.06 -18.07
N ARG A 13 8.10 -29.09 -18.45
CA ARG A 13 9.14 -29.03 -19.48
C ARG A 13 8.60 -28.52 -20.81
N SER A 14 7.49 -29.08 -21.29
CA SER A 14 6.86 -28.65 -22.55
C SER A 14 6.28 -27.23 -22.48
N ILE A 15 5.77 -26.79 -21.33
CA ILE A 15 5.30 -25.41 -21.14
C ILE A 15 6.47 -24.43 -21.19
N LEU A 16 7.55 -24.70 -20.46
CA LEU A 16 8.76 -23.86 -20.46
C LEU A 16 9.41 -23.81 -21.84
N ALA A 17 9.49 -24.95 -22.53
CA ALA A 17 9.98 -25.02 -23.90
C ALA A 17 9.15 -24.15 -24.85
N LYS A 18 7.81 -24.28 -24.82
CA LYS A 18 6.92 -23.42 -25.63
C LYS A 18 7.10 -21.93 -25.31
N MET A 19 7.23 -21.56 -24.03
CA MET A 19 7.49 -20.17 -23.65
C MET A 19 8.79 -19.65 -24.26
N LEU A 20 9.87 -20.42 -24.20
CA LEU A 20 11.15 -20.07 -24.83
C LEU A 20 11.06 -19.99 -26.35
N GLN A 21 10.33 -20.91 -26.99
CA GLN A 21 10.08 -20.87 -28.44
C GLN A 21 9.35 -19.59 -28.87
N THR A 22 8.34 -19.15 -28.12
CA THR A 22 7.66 -17.86 -28.40
C THR A 22 8.58 -16.64 -28.28
N MET A 23 9.75 -16.80 -27.65
CA MET A 23 10.79 -15.78 -27.53
C MET A 23 11.95 -15.94 -28.52
N GLY A 24 11.79 -16.83 -29.53
CA GLY A 24 12.78 -17.04 -30.59
C GLY A 24 13.92 -18.01 -30.21
N PHE A 25 13.72 -18.83 -29.17
CA PHE A 25 14.68 -19.88 -28.85
C PHE A 25 14.34 -21.20 -29.55
N GLU A 26 15.36 -21.84 -30.11
CA GLU A 26 15.34 -23.28 -30.34
C GLU A 26 15.51 -23.98 -28.98
N THR A 27 14.64 -24.92 -28.66
CA THR A 27 14.66 -25.59 -27.35
C THR A 27 15.10 -27.03 -27.47
N VAL A 28 16.02 -27.44 -26.60
CA VAL A 28 16.41 -28.83 -26.39
C VAL A 28 15.85 -29.26 -25.04
N GLU A 29 15.01 -30.28 -25.01
CA GLU A 29 14.35 -30.78 -23.80
C GLU A 29 15.08 -32.01 -23.24
N ALA A 30 15.25 -32.06 -21.92
CA ALA A 30 15.78 -33.21 -21.20
C ALA A 30 14.97 -33.48 -19.92
N GLU A 31 14.80 -34.75 -19.55
CA GLU A 31 14.00 -35.19 -18.41
C GLU A 31 14.81 -35.27 -17.11
N ASN A 32 16.13 -35.22 -17.19
CA ASN A 32 17.04 -35.21 -16.04
C ASN A 32 18.42 -34.68 -16.45
N GLY A 33 19.29 -34.44 -15.47
CA GLY A 33 20.64 -33.91 -15.74
C GLY A 33 21.53 -34.85 -16.58
N GLN A 34 21.37 -36.17 -16.47
CA GLN A 34 22.19 -37.13 -17.20
C GLN A 34 21.89 -37.07 -18.70
N GLN A 35 20.61 -37.07 -19.06
CA GLN A 35 20.18 -36.90 -20.44
C GLN A 35 20.59 -35.53 -21.00
N ALA A 36 20.55 -34.48 -20.18
CA ALA A 36 21.01 -33.16 -20.60
C ALA A 36 22.51 -33.16 -20.96
N LEU A 37 23.36 -33.81 -20.16
CA LEU A 37 24.80 -33.96 -20.46
C LEU A 37 25.06 -34.77 -21.73
N GLU A 38 24.27 -35.80 -22.01
CA GLU A 38 24.38 -36.57 -23.27
C GLU A 38 23.98 -35.73 -24.48
N LEU A 39 22.90 -34.96 -24.37
CA LEU A 39 22.45 -34.04 -25.42
C LEU A 39 23.47 -32.93 -25.67
N MET A 40 24.17 -32.44 -24.64
CA MET A 40 25.23 -31.44 -24.78
C MET A 40 26.39 -31.92 -25.68
N ARG A 41 26.63 -33.25 -25.79
CA ARG A 41 27.68 -33.80 -26.65
C ARG A 41 27.32 -33.82 -28.14
N SER A 42 26.02 -33.85 -28.46
CA SER A 42 25.51 -33.98 -29.83
C SER A 42 24.81 -32.73 -30.35
N GLN A 43 24.55 -31.75 -29.48
CA GLN A 43 23.85 -30.51 -29.81
C GLN A 43 24.79 -29.30 -29.71
N SER A 44 24.47 -28.25 -30.47
CA SER A 44 25.16 -26.96 -30.38
C SER A 44 25.03 -26.34 -28.99
N LYS A 45 26.06 -25.61 -28.58
CA LYS A 45 26.14 -24.92 -27.28
C LYS A 45 24.92 -24.01 -27.05
N PRO A 46 24.24 -24.10 -25.89
CA PRO A 46 23.10 -23.24 -25.59
C PRO A 46 23.51 -21.83 -25.17
N ASN A 47 22.56 -20.91 -25.29
CA ASN A 47 22.64 -19.56 -24.74
C ASN A 47 22.15 -19.49 -23.29
N VAL A 48 21.36 -20.47 -22.84
CA VAL A 48 20.87 -20.56 -21.45
C VAL A 48 20.48 -21.99 -21.09
N PHE A 49 20.71 -22.39 -19.84
CA PHE A 49 20.12 -23.57 -19.23
C PHE A 49 18.95 -23.17 -18.33
N VAL A 50 17.81 -23.85 -18.45
CA VAL A 50 16.65 -23.72 -17.57
C VAL A 50 16.46 -25.05 -16.84
N VAL A 51 16.69 -25.06 -15.53
CA VAL A 51 16.96 -26.30 -14.77
C VAL A 51 16.02 -26.45 -13.57
N ASN A 52 15.31 -27.57 -13.47
CA ASN A 52 14.62 -27.98 -12.25
C ASN A 52 15.63 -28.56 -11.23
N LEU A 53 15.50 -28.22 -9.94
CA LEU A 53 16.42 -28.76 -8.92
C LEU A 53 16.12 -30.22 -8.58
N ASN A 54 14.83 -30.54 -8.42
CA ASN A 54 14.38 -31.84 -7.95
C ASN A 54 14.05 -32.71 -9.16
N MET A 55 15.02 -33.50 -9.62
CA MET A 55 14.88 -34.43 -10.74
C MET A 55 15.56 -35.77 -10.37
N PRO A 56 15.05 -36.92 -10.86
CA PRO A 56 15.68 -38.22 -10.65
C PRO A 56 16.99 -38.37 -11.44
N VAL A 57 17.74 -39.43 -11.13
CA VAL A 57 19.03 -39.80 -11.76
C VAL A 57 20.17 -38.82 -11.46
N LEU A 58 20.19 -37.66 -12.11
CA LEU A 58 21.12 -36.56 -11.86
C LEU A 58 20.30 -35.31 -11.59
N ASN A 59 20.30 -34.86 -10.33
CA ASN A 59 19.49 -33.73 -9.91
C ASN A 59 20.06 -32.40 -10.40
N GLY A 60 19.27 -31.33 -10.32
CA GLY A 60 19.66 -30.02 -10.85
C GLY A 60 20.91 -29.46 -10.18
N LEU A 61 21.07 -29.58 -8.85
CA LEU A 61 22.28 -29.09 -8.17
C LEU A 61 23.55 -29.81 -8.63
N GLN A 62 23.49 -31.12 -8.84
CA GLN A 62 24.61 -31.90 -9.36
C GLN A 62 24.92 -31.52 -10.80
N PHE A 63 23.89 -31.37 -11.64
CA PHE A 63 24.04 -30.91 -13.02
C PHE A 63 24.73 -29.54 -13.09
N ILE A 64 24.27 -28.55 -12.31
CA ILE A 64 24.84 -27.19 -12.29
C ILE A 64 26.33 -27.24 -11.94
N LYS A 65 26.72 -28.00 -10.91
CA LYS A 65 28.13 -28.15 -10.52
C LYS A 65 29.00 -28.74 -11.64
N ILE A 66 28.48 -29.73 -12.38
CA ILE A 66 29.19 -30.34 -13.51
C ILE A 66 29.34 -29.34 -14.65
N VAL A 67 28.27 -28.61 -15.01
CA VAL A 67 28.31 -27.60 -16.08
C VAL A 67 29.26 -26.44 -15.74
N GLN A 68 29.27 -26.01 -14.47
CA GLN A 68 30.16 -24.95 -13.99
C GLN A 68 31.64 -25.38 -13.93
N ALA A 69 31.92 -26.68 -13.79
CA ALA A 69 33.28 -27.21 -13.84
C ALA A 69 33.81 -27.38 -15.29
N ASP A 70 32.94 -27.38 -16.30
CA ASP A 70 33.32 -27.49 -17.70
C ASP A 70 33.62 -26.11 -18.29
N GLN A 71 34.88 -25.87 -18.67
CA GLN A 71 35.34 -24.59 -19.25
C GLN A 71 34.55 -24.17 -20.50
N ASN A 72 33.96 -25.12 -21.22
CA ASN A 72 33.17 -24.83 -22.41
C ASN A 72 31.77 -24.28 -22.06
N TYR A 73 31.25 -24.54 -20.86
CA TYR A 73 29.88 -24.17 -20.47
C TYR A 73 29.79 -23.29 -19.21
N ALA A 74 30.86 -23.12 -18.44
CA ALA A 74 30.88 -22.32 -17.21
C ALA A 74 30.38 -20.87 -17.37
N GLN A 75 30.48 -20.31 -18.58
CA GLN A 75 30.01 -18.95 -18.89
C GLN A 75 28.59 -18.89 -19.46
N VAL A 76 27.91 -20.04 -19.61
CA VAL A 76 26.52 -20.08 -20.09
C VAL A 76 25.58 -19.85 -18.91
N PRO A 77 24.68 -18.84 -18.98
CA PRO A 77 23.75 -18.56 -17.89
C PRO A 77 22.89 -19.77 -17.51
N ILE A 78 22.73 -19.99 -16.20
CA ILE A 78 21.92 -21.05 -15.61
C ILE A 78 20.77 -20.44 -14.81
N LEU A 79 19.55 -20.67 -15.29
CA LEU A 79 18.31 -20.28 -14.65
C LEU A 79 17.67 -21.48 -13.96
N VAL A 80 17.58 -21.44 -12.63
CA VAL A 80 16.89 -22.46 -11.85
C VAL A 80 15.39 -22.18 -11.81
N VAL A 81 14.58 -23.22 -11.99
CA VAL A 81 13.12 -23.19 -11.88
C VAL A 81 12.65 -24.26 -10.89
N SER A 82 12.21 -23.87 -9.69
CA SER A 82 11.86 -24.80 -8.61
C SER A 82 10.46 -24.57 -8.05
N GLY A 83 9.77 -25.63 -7.63
CA GLY A 83 8.50 -25.52 -6.87
C GLY A 83 8.71 -25.25 -5.38
N ASP A 84 9.93 -25.36 -4.89
CA ASP A 84 10.30 -25.09 -3.50
C ASP A 84 10.75 -23.63 -3.34
N THR A 85 10.05 -22.88 -2.49
CA THR A 85 10.24 -21.44 -2.27
C THR A 85 11.03 -21.11 -1.01
N ARG A 86 11.60 -22.12 -0.32
CA ARG A 86 12.40 -21.88 0.88
C ARG A 86 13.69 -21.13 0.54
N ASP A 87 14.09 -20.20 1.40
CA ASP A 87 15.32 -19.42 1.23
C ASP A 87 16.56 -20.32 1.17
N SER A 88 16.57 -21.43 1.92
CA SER A 88 17.64 -22.44 1.87
C SER A 88 17.88 -22.97 0.45
N THR A 89 16.81 -23.22 -0.29
CA THR A 89 16.87 -23.79 -1.65
C THR A 89 17.42 -22.79 -2.66
N LYS A 90 17.10 -21.51 -2.50
CA LYS A 90 17.66 -20.42 -3.32
C LYS A 90 19.16 -20.23 -3.02
N THR A 91 19.56 -20.30 -1.75
CA THR A 91 20.97 -20.22 -1.34
C THR A 91 21.77 -21.41 -1.87
N GLU A 92 21.24 -22.63 -1.79
CA GLU A 92 21.88 -23.83 -2.33
C GLU A 92 22.08 -23.76 -3.84
N ALA A 93 21.08 -23.29 -4.59
CA ALA A 93 21.17 -23.10 -6.03
C ALA A 93 22.22 -22.05 -6.41
N SER A 94 22.25 -20.92 -5.70
CA SER A 94 23.24 -19.86 -5.94
C SER A 94 24.66 -20.34 -5.63
N ASN A 95 24.86 -21.06 -4.51
CA ASN A 95 26.16 -21.64 -4.14
C ASN A 95 26.64 -22.70 -5.13
N ALA A 96 25.74 -23.37 -5.85
CA ALA A 96 26.08 -24.31 -6.91
C ALA A 96 26.51 -23.61 -8.22
N GLY A 97 26.28 -22.31 -8.36
CA GLY A 97 26.61 -21.52 -9.55
C GLY A 97 25.42 -21.25 -10.48
N ALA A 98 24.20 -21.16 -9.94
CA ALA A 98 23.05 -20.65 -10.69
C ALA A 98 23.07 -19.11 -10.75
N ASP A 99 22.85 -18.54 -11.94
CA ASP A 99 22.81 -17.09 -12.18
C ASP A 99 21.43 -16.49 -11.88
N GLY A 100 20.37 -17.29 -11.99
CA GLY A 100 19.00 -16.86 -11.73
C GLY A 100 18.15 -17.95 -11.09
N PHE A 101 17.07 -17.54 -10.43
CA PHE A 101 16.12 -18.44 -9.78
C PHE A 101 14.69 -17.96 -10.00
N LEU A 102 13.78 -18.88 -10.33
CA LEU A 102 12.35 -18.67 -10.46
C LEU A 102 11.57 -19.74 -9.71
N SER A 103 10.53 -19.32 -8.99
CA SER A 103 9.59 -20.22 -8.35
C SER A 103 8.50 -20.65 -9.35
N LYS A 104 8.14 -21.93 -9.37
CA LYS A 104 6.97 -22.44 -10.08
C LYS A 104 5.69 -21.96 -9.36
N PRO A 105 4.61 -21.59 -10.07
CA PRO A 105 4.46 -21.63 -11.53
C PRO A 105 5.23 -20.50 -12.24
N VAL A 106 5.86 -20.79 -13.39
CA VAL A 106 6.61 -19.78 -14.18
C VAL A 106 5.73 -19.20 -15.28
N THR A 107 5.83 -17.88 -15.50
CA THR A 107 5.13 -17.18 -16.60
C THR A 107 6.09 -16.74 -17.70
N LEU A 108 5.54 -16.51 -18.90
CA LEU A 108 6.32 -16.00 -20.03
C LEU A 108 6.99 -14.65 -19.72
N ALA A 109 6.28 -13.74 -19.04
CA ALA A 109 6.82 -12.42 -18.70
C ALA A 109 7.95 -12.49 -17.67
N LEU A 110 7.78 -13.35 -16.65
CA LEU A 110 8.79 -13.56 -15.61
C LEU A 110 10.03 -14.23 -16.20
N LEU A 111 9.84 -15.29 -17.00
CA LEU A 111 10.90 -15.97 -17.73
C LEU A 111 11.65 -15.01 -18.66
N ARG A 112 10.93 -14.21 -19.47
CA ARG A 112 11.53 -13.22 -20.37
C ARG A 112 12.38 -12.20 -19.62
N THR A 113 11.84 -11.66 -18.53
CA THR A 113 12.51 -10.62 -17.74
C THR A 113 13.77 -11.18 -17.08
N THR A 114 13.70 -12.38 -16.53
CA THR A 114 14.87 -13.03 -15.93
C THR A 114 15.94 -13.33 -16.97
N LEU A 115 15.58 -13.88 -18.14
CA LEU A 115 16.53 -14.12 -19.23
C LEU A 115 17.26 -12.83 -19.66
N VAL A 116 16.53 -11.73 -19.81
CA VAL A 116 17.13 -10.43 -20.14
C VAL A 116 18.08 -9.96 -19.03
N SER A 117 17.72 -10.13 -17.76
CA SER A 117 18.60 -9.78 -16.64
C SER A 117 19.87 -10.63 -16.56
N LEU A 118 19.84 -11.85 -17.11
CA LEU A 118 20.99 -12.74 -17.25
C LEU A 118 21.84 -12.44 -18.50
N GLY A 119 21.54 -11.35 -19.22
CA GLY A 119 22.25 -10.98 -20.45
C GLY A 119 21.79 -11.76 -21.69
N VAL A 120 20.75 -12.57 -21.59
CA VAL A 120 20.19 -13.34 -22.71
C VAL A 120 19.08 -12.53 -23.37
N GLN A 121 19.35 -11.96 -24.55
CA GLN A 121 18.45 -11.08 -25.30
C GLN A 121 17.51 -11.86 -26.24
N PRO A 122 16.23 -12.06 -25.91
CA PRO A 122 15.31 -12.79 -26.78
C PRO A 122 14.90 -11.91 -27.97
N GLU A 123 14.80 -12.49 -29.17
CA GLU A 123 14.42 -11.72 -30.36
C GLU A 123 13.00 -11.14 -30.25
N LYS A 124 12.79 -9.95 -30.83
CA LYS A 124 11.46 -9.38 -31.01
C LYS A 124 10.77 -10.19 -32.11
N THR A 125 9.82 -11.05 -31.76
CA THR A 125 8.96 -11.74 -32.74
C THR A 125 8.23 -10.69 -33.58
N GLY A 126 8.57 -10.63 -34.87
CA GLY A 126 7.94 -9.77 -35.86
C GLY A 126 6.48 -10.16 -36.08
N VAL A 127 5.59 -9.18 -35.93
CA VAL A 127 4.31 -9.19 -36.63
C VAL A 127 4.63 -8.90 -38.10
N ALA A 128 4.11 -9.73 -38.98
CA ALA A 128 4.37 -9.76 -40.41
C ALA A 128 4.36 -8.37 -41.07
N ALA A 129 5.34 -8.16 -41.96
CA ALA A 129 5.50 -6.98 -42.78
C ALA A 129 4.30 -6.77 -43.71
N ALA A 130 3.56 -5.69 -43.49
CA ALA A 130 2.73 -5.06 -44.49
C ALA A 130 3.41 -3.76 -44.94
N SER A 131 3.74 -3.74 -46.23
CA SER A 131 4.37 -2.67 -46.99
C SER A 131 3.85 -1.27 -46.63
N ARG A 132 4.75 -0.34 -46.33
CA ARG A 132 4.45 1.09 -46.47
C ARG A 132 5.67 1.85 -46.98
N VAL A 133 5.48 2.31 -48.20
CA VAL A 133 6.31 3.18 -49.02
C VAL A 133 6.63 4.48 -48.27
N GLU A 134 7.92 4.80 -48.11
CA GLU A 134 8.39 6.15 -47.83
C GLU A 134 8.44 6.99 -49.11
N PRO A 135 8.09 8.29 -49.06
CA PRO A 135 8.63 9.24 -50.01
C PRO A 135 9.75 10.08 -49.36
N ARG A 136 10.91 10.03 -50.03
CA ARG A 136 12.00 10.99 -49.93
C ARG A 136 11.51 12.41 -50.18
N LEU A 137 11.98 13.37 -49.37
CA LEU A 137 12.13 14.75 -49.80
C LEU A 137 13.51 15.30 -49.44
N THR A 138 13.99 16.11 -50.36
CA THR A 138 15.37 16.36 -50.74
C THR A 138 15.98 17.52 -49.96
N GLN A 139 17.31 17.50 -49.85
CA GLN A 139 18.17 18.58 -49.37
C GLN A 139 17.91 19.92 -50.07
N GLN A 140 18.10 21.03 -49.35
CA GLN A 140 18.85 22.16 -49.88
C GLN A 140 19.48 23.01 -48.77
N GLN A 141 20.78 23.25 -48.95
CA GLN A 141 21.66 24.15 -48.22
C GLN A 141 21.33 25.61 -48.53
N THR A 142 21.62 26.54 -47.61
CA THR A 142 22.52 27.67 -47.90
C THR A 142 23.09 28.24 -46.59
N ALA A 143 24.36 28.64 -46.67
CA ALA A 143 25.19 29.17 -45.59
C ALA A 143 25.16 30.71 -45.55
N SER A 144 25.54 31.32 -44.43
CA SER A 144 26.41 32.53 -44.39
C SER A 144 26.81 32.94 -42.97
N VAL A 145 28.10 33.24 -42.82
CA VAL A 145 28.81 33.94 -41.73
C VAL A 145 29.74 34.94 -42.46
N PRO A 146 29.93 36.21 -42.04
CA PRO A 146 31.09 36.61 -41.20
C PRO A 146 30.81 37.79 -40.22
N THR A 147 31.30 37.73 -38.97
CA THR A 147 32.54 38.34 -38.41
C THR A 147 32.48 39.85 -38.14
N THR A 148 32.65 40.26 -36.87
CA THR A 148 33.67 41.23 -36.33
C THR A 148 33.28 41.78 -34.94
N ALA A 149 34.29 41.94 -34.06
CA ALA A 149 34.24 42.57 -32.72
C ALA A 149 34.73 44.05 -32.80
N PRO A 150 35.06 44.81 -31.73
CA PRO A 150 34.66 44.82 -30.29
C PRO A 150 34.19 46.25 -29.83
N THR A 151 33.78 46.43 -28.56
CA THR A 151 34.18 47.55 -27.62
C THR A 151 33.19 47.84 -26.47
N HIS A 152 33.77 48.38 -25.39
CA HIS A 152 33.30 48.69 -24.03
C HIS A 152 31.92 49.35 -23.81
N GLY A 153 31.34 49.11 -22.62
CA GLY A 153 30.44 50.08 -21.97
C GLY A 153 29.60 49.54 -20.81
N SER A 154 30.02 49.83 -19.58
CA SER A 154 29.31 49.59 -18.32
C SER A 154 27.91 50.21 -18.27
N LYS A 155 26.91 49.48 -17.75
CA LYS A 155 25.87 50.00 -16.83
C LYS A 155 24.99 48.86 -16.27
N ARG A 156 24.75 48.97 -14.96
CA ARG A 156 23.92 48.09 -14.11
C ARG A 156 22.50 47.96 -14.70
N ASN A 157 21.96 46.74 -14.71
CA ASN A 157 20.53 46.53 -14.69
C ASN A 157 20.22 45.31 -13.83
N ILE A 158 19.51 45.55 -12.73
CA ILE A 158 18.94 44.53 -11.84
C ILE A 158 17.68 44.02 -12.55
N PRO A 159 17.55 42.73 -12.91
CA PRO A 159 16.27 42.21 -13.33
C PRO A 159 15.37 42.03 -12.10
N ALA A 160 14.17 42.61 -12.19
CA ALA A 160 13.05 42.44 -11.27
C ALA A 160 12.74 40.95 -10.99
N PRO A 161 12.13 40.62 -9.84
CA PRO A 161 11.87 39.23 -9.45
C PRO A 161 11.02 38.56 -10.52
N SER A 162 11.60 37.58 -11.20
CA SER A 162 10.90 36.70 -12.11
C SER A 162 9.79 36.00 -11.32
N SER A 163 8.57 36.22 -11.80
CA SER A 163 7.35 35.55 -11.38
C SER A 163 7.58 34.06 -11.15
N LEU A 164 7.35 33.61 -9.92
CA LEU A 164 7.33 32.21 -9.51
C LEU A 164 6.30 31.46 -10.36
N THR A 165 6.78 30.81 -11.42
CA THR A 165 6.11 29.66 -12.00
C THR A 165 6.32 28.49 -11.03
N PRO A 166 5.27 27.76 -10.61
CA PRO A 166 5.47 26.57 -9.79
C PRO A 166 6.27 25.55 -10.61
N SER A 167 7.44 25.17 -10.14
CA SER A 167 8.26 24.15 -10.76
C SER A 167 7.48 22.83 -10.78
N THR A 168 7.05 22.41 -11.97
CA THR A 168 6.45 21.10 -12.26
C THR A 168 7.53 20.01 -12.21
N GLY A 169 8.07 19.76 -11.01
CA GLY A 169 9.04 18.69 -10.78
C GLY A 169 8.32 17.35 -10.61
N LYS A 170 8.86 16.28 -11.23
CA LYS A 170 8.37 14.91 -11.02
C LYS A 170 8.58 14.48 -9.57
N ILE A 171 7.70 13.62 -9.05
CA ILE A 171 7.81 12.99 -7.75
C ILE A 171 8.97 11.99 -7.77
N ARG A 172 9.99 12.21 -6.94
CA ARG A 172 11.17 11.36 -6.85
C ARG A 172 10.97 10.20 -5.90
N VAL A 173 10.95 8.99 -6.44
CA VAL A 173 10.74 7.76 -5.67
C VAL A 173 12.05 7.00 -5.50
N LEU A 174 12.37 6.63 -4.25
CA LEU A 174 13.37 5.60 -3.94
C LEU A 174 12.66 4.27 -3.75
N ILE A 175 13.01 3.26 -4.56
CA ILE A 175 12.49 1.90 -4.42
C ILE A 175 13.49 1.06 -3.65
N VAL A 176 13.09 0.50 -2.52
CA VAL A 176 13.92 -0.36 -1.67
C VAL A 176 13.25 -1.71 -1.56
N ASP A 177 13.85 -2.74 -2.15
CA ASP A 177 13.33 -4.11 -2.18
C ASP A 177 14.50 -5.05 -2.45
N ASP A 178 14.56 -6.24 -1.86
CA ASP A 178 15.70 -7.15 -2.06
C ASP A 178 15.66 -7.84 -3.44
N SER A 179 14.48 -7.98 -4.02
CA SER A 179 14.25 -8.62 -5.30
C SER A 179 14.52 -7.68 -6.47
N VAL A 180 15.58 -7.97 -7.22
CA VAL A 180 15.94 -7.26 -8.47
C VAL A 180 14.76 -7.23 -9.45
N VAL A 181 13.98 -8.33 -9.52
CA VAL A 181 12.82 -8.45 -10.41
C VAL A 181 11.72 -7.48 -9.99
N VAL A 182 11.39 -7.44 -8.69
CA VAL A 182 10.37 -6.55 -8.14
C VAL A 182 10.77 -5.10 -8.37
N ARG A 183 12.02 -4.72 -8.06
CA ARG A 183 12.55 -3.39 -8.35
C ARG A 183 12.39 -3.02 -9.82
N GLY A 184 12.70 -3.93 -10.74
CA GLY A 184 12.58 -3.69 -12.19
C GLY A 184 11.14 -3.50 -12.66
N ILE A 185 10.20 -4.33 -12.18
CA ILE A 185 8.77 -4.24 -12.53
C ILE A 185 8.18 -2.93 -11.99
N VAL A 186 8.37 -2.66 -10.70
CA VAL A 186 7.84 -1.47 -10.04
C VAL A 186 8.45 -0.20 -10.66
N SER A 187 9.76 -0.19 -10.96
CA SER A 187 10.38 0.97 -11.61
C SER A 187 9.73 1.28 -12.96
N LYS A 188 9.54 0.26 -13.82
CA LYS A 188 8.90 0.46 -15.14
C LYS A 188 7.47 0.95 -15.02
N MET A 189 6.74 0.51 -13.99
CA MET A 189 5.36 0.94 -13.77
C MET A 189 5.27 2.38 -13.27
N LEU A 190 6.10 2.76 -12.29
CA LEU A 190 6.15 4.13 -11.81
C LEU A 190 6.61 5.09 -12.92
N GLN A 191 7.59 4.68 -13.73
CA GLN A 191 8.07 5.48 -14.88
C GLN A 191 7.06 5.59 -16.04
N ALA A 192 6.00 4.79 -16.05
CA ALA A 192 4.92 4.93 -17.03
C ALA A 192 4.01 6.12 -16.72
N ASP A 193 4.09 6.67 -15.50
CA ASP A 193 3.38 7.87 -15.09
C ASP A 193 4.27 9.10 -15.30
N GLU A 194 3.76 10.12 -15.99
CA GLU A 194 4.56 11.30 -16.35
C GLU A 194 4.95 12.16 -15.14
N GLU A 195 4.19 12.07 -14.04
CA GLU A 195 4.41 12.84 -12.82
C GLU A 195 5.40 12.16 -11.85
N ILE A 196 5.86 10.94 -12.14
CA ILE A 196 6.74 10.18 -11.25
C ILE A 196 8.09 9.91 -11.92
N GLU A 197 9.17 10.04 -11.16
CA GLU A 197 10.49 9.56 -11.55
C GLU A 197 11.08 8.66 -10.47
N VAL A 198 11.77 7.60 -10.91
CA VAL A 198 12.50 6.72 -10.00
C VAL A 198 13.90 7.30 -9.81
N ALA A 199 14.10 8.01 -8.71
CA ALA A 199 15.36 8.69 -8.40
C ALA A 199 16.48 7.69 -8.12
N ASN A 200 16.19 6.59 -7.43
CA ASN A 200 17.15 5.52 -7.21
C ASN A 200 16.46 4.20 -6.82
N THR A 201 17.24 3.12 -6.79
CA THR A 201 16.80 1.83 -6.25
C THR A 201 17.84 1.26 -5.27
N ALA A 202 17.42 0.57 -4.22
CA ALA A 202 18.31 -0.04 -3.23
C ALA A 202 17.93 -1.50 -2.98
N ALA A 203 18.94 -2.35 -2.77
CA ALA A 203 18.74 -3.79 -2.56
C ALA A 203 18.51 -4.19 -1.10
N ASP A 204 18.67 -3.26 -0.17
CA ASP A 204 18.35 -3.42 1.24
C ASP A 204 18.38 -2.06 1.96
N GLY A 205 18.08 -2.09 3.26
CA GLY A 205 18.06 -0.92 4.13
C GLY A 205 19.40 -0.22 4.36
N VAL A 206 20.53 -0.93 4.34
CA VAL A 206 21.86 -0.32 4.52
C VAL A 206 22.17 0.56 3.30
N ILE A 207 21.95 0.02 2.10
CA ILE A 207 22.16 0.74 0.84
C ILE A 207 21.16 1.90 0.73
N ALA A 208 19.91 1.70 1.14
CA ALA A 208 18.90 2.74 1.12
C ALA A 208 19.30 3.97 1.95
N LEU A 209 19.73 3.76 3.20
CA LEU A 209 20.18 4.85 4.08
C LEU A 209 21.41 5.58 3.52
N ALA A 210 22.35 4.86 2.90
CA ALA A 210 23.51 5.49 2.25
C ALA A 210 23.09 6.36 1.06
N LYS A 211 22.14 5.88 0.23
CA LYS A 211 21.64 6.60 -0.95
C LYS A 211 20.80 7.83 -0.60
N LEU A 212 20.03 7.78 0.49
CA LEU A 212 19.23 8.93 0.95
C LEU A 212 20.09 10.16 1.30
N ASN A 213 21.39 9.97 1.59
CA ASN A 213 22.33 11.09 1.78
C ASN A 213 22.89 11.66 0.46
N GLN A 214 22.66 10.98 -0.66
CA GLN A 214 23.29 11.28 -1.95
C GLN A 214 22.29 11.75 -3.02
N CYS A 215 20.99 11.50 -2.81
CA CYS A 215 19.94 11.93 -3.71
C CYS A 215 18.75 12.46 -2.94
N GLU A 216 18.10 13.47 -3.49
CA GLU A 216 16.82 13.95 -2.97
C GLU A 216 15.70 13.00 -3.36
N VAL A 217 14.86 12.64 -2.38
CA VAL A 217 13.78 11.66 -2.52
C VAL A 217 12.53 12.24 -1.87
N ASP A 218 11.43 12.25 -2.60
CA ASP A 218 10.14 12.74 -2.12
C ASP A 218 9.31 11.62 -1.47
N VAL A 219 9.45 10.37 -1.93
CA VAL A 219 8.80 9.19 -1.34
C VAL A 219 9.72 7.97 -1.37
N ILE A 220 9.71 7.19 -0.30
CA ILE A 220 10.38 5.89 -0.23
C ILE A 220 9.30 4.80 -0.33
N LEU A 221 9.41 3.95 -1.35
CA LEU A 221 8.68 2.69 -1.41
C LEU A 221 9.57 1.61 -0.79
N LEU A 222 9.15 1.08 0.36
CA LEU A 222 10.03 0.31 1.24
C LEU A 222 9.49 -1.08 1.51
N ASP A 223 10.17 -2.09 1.00
CA ASP A 223 9.95 -3.47 1.38
C ASP A 223 10.20 -3.71 2.87
N ILE A 224 9.42 -4.61 3.46
CA ILE A 224 9.53 -4.99 4.86
C ILE A 224 10.62 -6.03 5.07
N GLU A 225 10.61 -7.07 4.25
CA GLU A 225 11.42 -8.28 4.45
C GLU A 225 12.66 -8.20 3.57
N MET A 226 13.76 -7.71 4.13
CA MET A 226 15.01 -7.54 3.41
C MET A 226 16.19 -8.06 4.24
N PRO A 227 17.26 -8.58 3.59
CA PRO A 227 18.47 -9.01 4.28
C PRO A 227 19.21 -7.81 4.87
N ARG A 228 20.05 -8.08 5.88
CA ARG A 228 20.91 -7.12 6.62
C ARG A 228 20.16 -6.07 7.45
N MET A 229 19.14 -5.43 6.89
CA MET A 229 18.30 -4.46 7.57
C MET A 229 16.90 -4.46 6.95
N THR A 230 15.92 -4.80 7.77
CA THR A 230 14.50 -4.84 7.41
C THR A 230 13.94 -3.45 7.17
N GLY A 231 12.82 -3.35 6.44
CA GLY A 231 12.15 -2.07 6.19
C GLY A 231 11.70 -1.37 7.47
N LEU A 232 11.27 -2.14 8.48
CA LEU A 232 10.88 -1.58 9.77
C LEU A 232 12.07 -0.93 10.50
N GLU A 233 13.26 -1.54 10.44
CA GLU A 233 14.48 -0.97 11.00
C GLU A 233 14.92 0.29 10.26
N VAL A 234 14.82 0.29 8.92
CA VAL A 234 15.06 1.49 8.10
C VAL A 234 14.13 2.62 8.54
N LEU A 235 12.83 2.35 8.66
CA LEU A 235 11.85 3.35 9.09
C LEU A 235 12.18 3.91 10.47
N LYS A 236 12.50 3.04 11.45
CA LYS A 236 12.93 3.46 12.80
C LYS A 236 14.15 4.39 12.73
N LYS A 237 15.19 4.00 12.00
CA LYS A 237 16.39 4.83 11.80
C LYS A 237 16.09 6.16 11.12
N LEU A 238 15.21 6.19 10.12
CA LEU A 238 14.79 7.46 9.50
C LEU A 238 14.15 8.39 10.52
N ARG A 239 13.26 7.88 11.38
CA ARG A 239 12.61 8.69 12.43
C ARG A 239 13.59 9.16 13.50
N GLU A 240 14.56 8.33 13.89
CA GLU A 240 15.66 8.69 14.80
C GLU A 240 16.53 9.82 14.23
N LEU A 241 16.86 9.74 12.95
CA LEU A 241 17.61 10.77 12.21
C LEU A 241 16.77 12.03 11.90
N ARG A 242 15.55 12.14 12.45
CA ARG A 242 14.57 13.20 12.17
C ARG A 242 14.24 13.36 10.69
N ASN A 243 14.51 12.32 9.89
CA ASN A 243 14.13 12.27 8.49
C ASN A 243 12.63 11.90 8.40
N ARG A 244 11.85 12.85 7.87
CA ARG A 244 10.40 12.73 7.70
C ARG A 244 9.99 12.44 6.25
N THR A 245 10.92 12.00 5.39
CA THR A 245 10.58 11.55 4.05
C THR A 245 9.42 10.54 4.15
N PRO A 246 8.33 10.78 3.40
CA PRO A 246 7.19 9.87 3.30
C PRO A 246 7.65 8.44 2.95
N VAL A 247 7.11 7.46 3.69
CA VAL A 247 7.39 6.04 3.45
C VAL A 247 6.07 5.33 3.16
N VAL A 248 6.01 4.62 2.04
CA VAL A 248 4.94 3.69 1.71
C VAL A 248 5.52 2.28 1.84
N MET A 249 4.96 1.46 2.72
CA MET A 249 5.43 0.08 2.91
C MET A 249 5.02 -0.78 1.72
N PHE A 250 5.90 -1.64 1.24
CA PHE A 250 5.61 -2.57 0.16
C PHE A 250 5.68 -4.00 0.70
N SER A 251 4.53 -4.57 1.05
CA SER A 251 4.44 -5.73 1.95
C SER A 251 3.93 -6.99 1.25
N SER A 252 4.54 -8.14 1.51
CA SER A 252 4.06 -9.45 1.08
C SER A 252 2.83 -9.90 1.89
N LEU A 253 2.00 -10.81 1.36
CA LEU A 253 0.86 -11.40 2.08
C LEU A 253 1.31 -12.51 3.06
N THR A 254 2.31 -12.23 3.90
CA THR A 254 2.74 -13.14 4.98
C THR A 254 2.19 -12.63 6.32
N GLN A 255 2.02 -13.51 7.30
CA GLN A 255 1.61 -13.06 8.65
C GLN A 255 2.67 -12.18 9.31
N GLN A 256 3.94 -12.51 9.13
CA GLN A 256 5.06 -11.71 9.63
C GLN A 256 5.09 -10.32 8.96
N GLY A 257 4.92 -10.27 7.64
CA GLY A 257 4.79 -9.03 6.87
C GLY A 257 3.60 -8.19 7.32
N ALA A 258 2.44 -8.79 7.59
CA ALA A 258 1.26 -8.08 8.09
C ALA A 258 1.52 -7.40 9.44
N SER A 259 2.06 -8.13 10.42
CA SER A 259 2.40 -7.57 11.74
C SER A 259 3.41 -6.42 11.64
N ALA A 260 4.48 -6.61 10.86
CA ALA A 260 5.50 -5.58 10.65
C ALA A 260 4.96 -4.34 9.92
N THR A 261 4.00 -4.52 9.00
CA THR A 261 3.34 -3.41 8.29
C THR A 261 2.53 -2.56 9.28
N ILE A 262 1.75 -3.19 10.17
CA ILE A 262 0.97 -2.48 11.18
C ILE A 262 1.90 -1.66 12.09
N GLU A 263 3.01 -2.26 12.54
CA GLU A 263 3.99 -1.54 13.35
C GLU A 263 4.58 -0.35 12.59
N ALA A 264 4.92 -0.52 11.31
CA ALA A 264 5.43 0.56 10.48
C ALA A 264 4.41 1.71 10.33
N LEU A 265 3.13 1.40 10.12
CA LEU A 265 2.06 2.41 10.03
C LEU A 265 1.90 3.17 11.36
N MET A 266 1.98 2.48 12.51
CA MET A 266 1.95 3.15 13.81
C MET A 266 3.18 4.04 14.07
N LEU A 267 4.34 3.68 13.51
CA LEU A 267 5.55 4.51 13.53
C LEU A 267 5.53 5.66 12.51
N GLY A 268 4.42 5.82 11.79
CA GLY A 268 4.19 6.93 10.87
C GLY A 268 4.67 6.65 9.44
N ALA A 269 4.69 5.39 8.99
CA ALA A 269 4.57 5.12 7.56
C ALA A 269 3.22 5.67 7.06
N LYS A 270 3.20 6.23 5.85
CA LYS A 270 2.03 6.95 5.32
C LYS A 270 0.93 6.01 4.88
N ASP A 271 1.32 4.92 4.22
CA ASP A 271 0.42 3.84 3.81
C ASP A 271 1.25 2.58 3.51
N TYR A 272 0.58 1.54 3.06
CA TYR A 272 1.19 0.33 2.52
C TYR A 272 0.57 -0.03 1.17
N VAL A 273 1.31 -0.79 0.37
CA VAL A 273 0.84 -1.42 -0.86
C VAL A 273 1.17 -2.89 -0.74
N MET A 274 0.21 -3.73 -1.11
CA MET A 274 0.47 -5.16 -1.16
C MET A 274 1.35 -5.46 -2.37
N LYS A 275 2.44 -6.20 -2.11
CA LYS A 275 3.21 -6.80 -3.17
C LYS A 275 2.29 -7.74 -3.94
N PRO A 276 2.43 -7.78 -5.26
CA PRO A 276 1.54 -8.59 -6.04
C PRO A 276 1.92 -10.05 -5.86
N GLY A 277 1.02 -10.81 -5.23
CA GLY A 277 1.17 -12.26 -5.12
C GLY A 277 0.99 -12.95 -6.48
N GLY A 278 0.90 -14.29 -6.45
CA GLY A 278 0.76 -15.14 -7.65
C GLY A 278 -0.39 -14.78 -8.61
N ALA A 279 -1.35 -13.94 -8.22
CA ALA A 279 -2.40 -13.40 -9.09
C ALA A 279 -1.87 -12.51 -10.25
N PHE A 280 -0.66 -11.98 -10.12
CA PHE A 280 0.04 -11.31 -11.23
C PHE A 280 0.45 -12.27 -12.37
N MET A 281 0.43 -13.56 -12.09
CA MET A 281 1.03 -14.59 -12.93
C MET A 281 0.04 -15.22 -13.91
N THR A 282 -1.26 -14.99 -13.73
CA THR A 282 -2.31 -15.51 -14.61
C THR A 282 -2.75 -14.51 -15.68
N ASP A 283 -2.63 -13.21 -15.43
CA ASP A 283 -2.94 -12.15 -16.40
C ASP A 283 -2.09 -10.89 -16.14
N ALA A 284 -1.14 -10.63 -17.04
CA ALA A 284 -0.26 -9.47 -17.00
C ALA A 284 -1.02 -8.13 -17.09
N THR A 285 -2.26 -8.14 -17.58
CA THR A 285 -3.13 -6.96 -17.72
C THR A 285 -3.81 -6.64 -16.38
N ALA A 286 -4.38 -7.65 -15.72
CA ALA A 286 -5.05 -7.49 -14.43
C ALA A 286 -4.07 -7.14 -13.30
N GLY A 287 -2.89 -7.76 -13.28
CA GLY A 287 -1.84 -7.42 -12.34
C GLY A 287 -1.37 -5.97 -12.52
N LYS A 288 -0.96 -5.62 -13.75
CA LYS A 288 -0.53 -4.25 -14.07
C LYS A 288 -1.57 -3.21 -13.66
N ARG A 289 -2.86 -3.53 -13.86
CA ARG A 289 -3.97 -2.67 -13.45
C ARG A 289 -4.08 -2.52 -11.93
N ALA A 290 -3.98 -3.61 -11.16
CA ALA A 290 -4.04 -3.56 -9.70
C ALA A 290 -2.91 -2.70 -9.08
N ILE A 291 -1.67 -2.80 -9.56
CA ILE A 291 -0.59 -1.91 -9.10
C ILE A 291 -0.81 -0.48 -9.58
N MET A 292 -1.18 -0.26 -10.85
CA MET A 292 -1.39 1.12 -11.34
C MET A 292 -2.57 1.81 -10.63
N GLU A 293 -3.63 1.08 -10.29
CA GLU A 293 -4.80 1.60 -9.57
C GLU A 293 -4.56 1.76 -8.06
N GLU A 294 -3.60 1.04 -7.46
CA GLU A 294 -3.31 1.11 -6.02
C GLU A 294 -2.00 1.84 -5.65
N LEU A 295 -0.87 1.48 -6.27
CA LEU A 295 0.46 2.00 -5.93
C LEU A 295 0.63 3.46 -6.35
N ILE A 296 0.29 3.80 -7.59
CA ILE A 296 0.52 5.16 -8.11
C ILE A 296 -0.25 6.21 -7.29
N PRO A 297 -1.55 6.03 -7.01
CA PRO A 297 -2.29 6.98 -6.17
C PRO A 297 -1.68 7.12 -4.76
N LYS A 298 -1.28 6.00 -4.13
CA LYS A 298 -0.66 6.02 -2.79
C LYS A 298 0.71 6.70 -2.78
N VAL A 299 1.53 6.50 -3.82
CA VAL A 299 2.82 7.20 -3.98
C VAL A 299 2.60 8.70 -4.17
N LYS A 300 1.70 9.10 -5.08
CA LYS A 300 1.38 10.52 -5.32
C LYS A 300 0.84 11.18 -4.07
N GLN A 301 -0.02 10.50 -3.34
CA GLN A 301 -0.59 10.98 -2.09
C GLN A 301 0.45 11.06 -0.97
N ALA A 302 1.36 10.10 -0.87
CA ALA A 302 2.46 10.17 0.10
C ALA A 302 3.43 11.32 -0.24
N ALA A 303 3.65 11.59 -1.54
CA ALA A 303 4.51 12.66 -2.04
C ALA A 303 3.90 14.05 -1.89
N ALA A 304 2.56 14.13 -1.86
CA ALA A 304 1.87 15.39 -1.66
C ALA A 304 2.37 16.00 -0.36
N LYS A 305 3.19 17.05 -0.48
CA LYS A 305 3.59 17.85 0.65
C LYS A 305 2.28 18.32 1.27
N THR A 306 2.03 17.96 2.53
CA THR A 306 1.06 18.67 3.37
C THR A 306 1.63 20.06 3.62
N GLY A 307 1.73 20.82 2.54
CA GLY A 307 1.98 22.24 2.53
C GLY A 307 0.62 22.87 2.60
N ILE A 308 0.57 23.90 3.44
CA ILE A 308 -0.35 25.02 3.36
C ILE A 308 -0.25 25.56 1.93
N SER A 309 -0.85 24.86 0.97
CA SER A 309 -1.13 25.43 -0.33
C SER A 309 -2.28 26.33 -0.01
N ALA A 310 -1.95 27.61 0.13
CA ALA A 310 -2.92 28.68 0.21
C ALA A 310 -3.91 28.48 -0.94
N VAL A 311 -5.00 27.78 -0.64
CA VAL A 311 -6.26 27.99 -1.31
C VAL A 311 -6.51 29.45 -1.02
N LYS A 312 -6.13 30.27 -2.00
CA LYS A 312 -6.57 31.63 -2.20
C LYS A 312 -7.91 31.75 -1.51
N GLU A 313 -7.96 32.56 -0.44
CA GLU A 313 -9.18 32.91 0.27
C GLU A 313 -10.22 33.28 -0.79
N THR A 314 -10.94 32.27 -1.25
CA THR A 314 -12.16 32.44 -1.97
C THR A 314 -13.08 32.56 -0.80
N THR A 315 -13.22 33.81 -0.36
CA THR A 315 -14.23 34.26 0.58
C THR A 315 -15.39 33.29 0.49
N ALA A 316 -15.47 32.37 1.46
CA ALA A 316 -16.68 31.63 1.68
C ALA A 316 -17.77 32.70 1.70
N PRO A 317 -18.85 32.58 0.90
CA PRO A 317 -19.92 33.54 0.99
C PRO A 317 -20.27 33.60 2.47
N THR A 318 -20.13 34.81 3.04
CA THR A 318 -20.51 35.11 4.41
C THR A 318 -21.94 34.63 4.55
N ALA A 319 -22.10 33.38 5.01
CA ALA A 319 -23.36 32.88 5.46
C ALA A 319 -23.66 33.79 6.64
N GLN A 320 -24.55 34.75 6.38
CA GLN A 320 -25.18 35.55 7.41
C GLN A 320 -25.56 34.60 8.54
N PRO A 321 -25.44 35.02 9.81
CA PRO A 321 -25.91 34.21 10.92
C PRO A 321 -27.40 33.94 10.70
N SER A 322 -27.71 32.79 10.12
CA SER A 322 -29.04 32.24 10.15
C SER A 322 -29.31 32.08 11.63
N GLN A 323 -30.38 32.74 12.07
CA GLN A 323 -30.85 32.78 13.44
C GLN A 323 -30.68 31.40 14.10
N PRO A 324 -30.34 31.32 15.39
CA PRO A 324 -30.07 30.06 16.06
C PRO A 324 -31.27 29.14 15.84
N THR A 325 -31.11 28.19 14.92
CA THR A 325 -32.00 27.05 14.78
C THR A 325 -31.89 26.34 16.09
N ARG A 326 -32.95 26.48 16.90
CA ARG A 326 -33.21 25.85 18.20
C ARG A 326 -32.12 24.84 18.55
N ALA A 327 -31.19 25.22 19.42
CA ALA A 327 -30.04 24.41 19.81
C ALA A 327 -30.49 22.96 19.99
N LYS A 328 -30.14 22.08 19.03
CA LYS A 328 -30.49 20.65 19.09
C LYS A 328 -29.95 20.17 20.43
N GLN A 329 -30.86 19.82 21.33
CA GLN A 329 -30.52 19.33 22.65
C GLN A 329 -29.67 18.07 22.43
N LEU A 330 -28.39 18.11 22.80
CA LEU A 330 -27.46 17.00 22.58
C LEU A 330 -28.07 15.73 23.20
N ARG A 331 -28.44 14.76 22.35
CA ARG A 331 -28.96 13.47 22.79
C ARG A 331 -27.84 12.70 23.50
N GLN A 332 -28.21 11.85 24.45
CA GLN A 332 -27.26 10.97 25.11
C GLN A 332 -26.69 10.02 24.06
N ILE A 333 -25.37 10.01 23.90
CA ILE A 333 -24.71 9.05 23.02
C ILE A 333 -24.65 7.71 23.73
N GLU A 334 -25.06 6.66 23.05
CA GLU A 334 -25.02 5.27 23.49
C GLU A 334 -23.90 4.47 22.80
N ALA A 335 -23.30 5.00 21.73
CA ALA A 335 -22.14 4.41 21.06
C ALA A 335 -21.31 5.44 20.27
N VAL A 336 -20.02 5.17 20.12
CA VAL A 336 -19.13 5.89 19.18
C VAL A 336 -18.78 4.95 18.03
N VAL A 337 -19.02 5.40 16.80
CA VAL A 337 -18.63 4.67 15.58
C VAL A 337 -17.56 5.44 14.82
N ILE A 338 -16.48 4.76 14.44
CA ILE A 338 -15.30 5.39 13.82
C ILE A 338 -15.06 4.78 12.44
N GLY A 339 -14.96 5.61 11.41
CA GLY A 339 -14.55 5.23 10.05
C GLY A 339 -13.19 5.84 9.71
N VAL A 340 -12.27 5.03 9.19
CA VAL A 340 -10.88 5.44 8.95
C VAL A 340 -10.18 4.58 7.87
N SER A 341 -9.21 5.18 7.13
CA SER A 341 -8.48 4.49 6.05
C SER A 341 -6.97 4.81 6.09
N THR A 342 -6.36 5.32 5.00
CA THR A 342 -4.94 5.72 4.93
C THR A 342 -4.54 6.67 6.05
N GLY A 343 -3.43 6.39 6.74
CA GLY A 343 -3.00 7.09 7.96
C GLY A 343 -3.73 6.65 9.24
N GLY A 344 -4.69 5.74 9.10
CA GLY A 344 -5.61 5.32 10.15
C GLY A 344 -5.00 4.64 11.36
N PRO A 345 -4.10 3.65 11.21
CA PRO A 345 -3.45 3.04 12.36
C PRO A 345 -2.74 4.04 13.28
N GLN A 346 -2.12 5.08 12.71
CA GLN A 346 -1.51 6.16 13.49
C GLN A 346 -2.56 7.06 14.15
N ALA A 347 -3.62 7.44 13.41
CA ALA A 347 -4.71 8.25 13.96
C ALA A 347 -5.41 7.54 15.12
N LEU A 348 -5.68 6.24 14.99
CA LEU A 348 -6.25 5.39 16.04
C LEU A 348 -5.29 5.22 17.23
N ALA A 349 -4.00 5.01 16.98
CA ALA A 349 -2.99 4.94 18.04
C ALA A 349 -2.90 6.25 18.85
N ASN A 350 -3.15 7.40 18.23
CA ASN A 350 -3.21 8.68 18.93
C ASN A 350 -4.54 8.91 19.67
N LEU A 351 -5.65 8.42 19.10
CA LEU A 351 -7.00 8.68 19.60
C LEU A 351 -7.41 7.74 20.75
N ILE A 352 -7.28 6.42 20.54
CA ILE A 352 -7.86 5.40 21.42
C ILE A 352 -7.27 5.44 22.84
N PRO A 353 -5.95 5.57 23.08
CA PRO A 353 -5.42 5.64 24.43
C PRO A 353 -5.99 6.79 25.26
N LYS A 354 -6.33 7.91 24.61
CA LYS A 354 -6.88 9.10 25.29
C LYS A 354 -8.33 8.90 25.73
N LEU A 355 -9.05 7.94 25.16
CA LEU A 355 -10.44 7.65 25.56
C LEU A 355 -10.52 6.84 26.86
N GLY A 356 -9.47 6.09 27.20
CA GLY A 356 -9.37 5.31 28.44
C GLY A 356 -10.14 3.98 28.40
N SER A 357 -9.83 3.08 29.35
CA SER A 357 -10.46 1.75 29.42
C SER A 357 -11.88 1.76 29.99
N ASP A 358 -12.22 2.78 30.78
CA ASP A 358 -13.48 2.97 31.49
C ASP A 358 -14.48 3.83 30.71
N PHE A 359 -14.30 3.93 29.39
CA PHE A 359 -15.12 4.75 28.51
C PHE A 359 -16.60 4.33 28.57
N PRO A 360 -17.55 5.28 28.70
CA PRO A 360 -18.90 4.97 29.19
C PRO A 360 -19.82 4.31 28.15
N VAL A 361 -19.35 4.14 26.91
CA VAL A 361 -20.11 3.57 25.77
C VAL A 361 -19.17 2.70 24.91
N PRO A 362 -19.69 1.76 24.12
CA PRO A 362 -18.87 1.02 23.15
C PRO A 362 -18.28 1.93 22.07
N VAL A 363 -17.07 1.60 21.62
CA VAL A 363 -16.37 2.20 20.48
C VAL A 363 -16.18 1.15 19.40
N ILE A 364 -16.75 1.40 18.23
CA ILE A 364 -16.81 0.44 17.12
C ILE A 364 -16.10 1.06 15.91
N ILE A 365 -15.09 0.36 15.38
CA ILE A 365 -14.12 0.95 14.45
C ILE A 365 -14.14 0.16 13.14
N VAL A 366 -14.31 0.85 12.02
CA VAL A 366 -14.00 0.35 10.68
C VAL A 366 -12.72 1.01 10.20
N GLN A 367 -11.68 0.19 10.05
CA GLN A 367 -10.46 0.54 9.34
C GLN A 367 -10.46 -0.19 8.00
N HIS A 368 -10.27 0.51 6.88
CA HIS A 368 -10.12 -0.14 5.57
C HIS A 368 -8.79 -0.90 5.51
N MET A 369 -8.85 -2.19 5.84
CA MET A 369 -7.72 -3.10 5.87
C MET A 369 -8.17 -4.52 5.47
N PRO A 370 -7.33 -5.29 4.75
CA PRO A 370 -7.57 -6.68 4.44
C PRO A 370 -7.61 -7.55 5.71
N ALA A 371 -8.22 -8.73 5.58
CA ALA A 371 -8.42 -9.69 6.69
C ALA A 371 -7.12 -10.04 7.43
N ALA A 372 -5.99 -10.13 6.71
CA ALA A 372 -4.70 -10.44 7.31
C ALA A 372 -4.17 -9.38 8.30
N PHE A 373 -4.70 -8.15 8.24
CA PHE A 373 -4.15 -6.99 8.98
C PHE A 373 -5.00 -6.54 10.16
N THR A 374 -6.32 -6.71 10.11
CA THR A 374 -7.25 -6.16 11.12
C THR A 374 -7.03 -6.77 12.51
N LYS A 375 -6.74 -8.07 12.59
CA LYS A 375 -6.37 -8.71 13.85
C LYS A 375 -5.09 -8.12 14.45
N HIS A 376 -4.03 -8.00 13.65
CA HIS A 376 -2.75 -7.41 14.07
C HIS A 376 -2.91 -5.95 14.50
N LEU A 377 -3.77 -5.18 13.84
CA LEU A 377 -4.12 -3.82 14.25
C LEU A 377 -4.73 -3.79 15.65
N SER A 378 -5.74 -4.64 15.92
CA SER A 378 -6.40 -4.70 17.22
C SER A 378 -5.44 -5.11 18.36
N ASP A 379 -4.56 -6.09 18.10
CA ASP A 379 -3.55 -6.53 19.06
C ASP A 379 -2.54 -5.42 19.36
N ARG A 380 -2.10 -4.70 18.33
CA ARG A 380 -1.15 -3.62 18.51
C ARG A 380 -1.76 -2.41 19.22
N LEU A 381 -3.02 -2.09 18.94
CA LEU A 381 -3.75 -1.06 19.68
C LEU A 381 -3.87 -1.46 21.16
N THR A 382 -4.21 -2.71 21.44
CA THR A 382 -4.24 -3.25 22.82
C THR A 382 -2.91 -3.05 23.54
N MET A 383 -1.79 -3.40 22.89
CA MET A 383 -0.45 -3.18 23.46
C MET A 383 -0.14 -1.70 23.67
N HIS A 384 -0.60 -0.83 22.76
CA HIS A 384 -0.31 0.59 22.81
C HIS A 384 -1.11 1.34 23.89
N CYS A 385 -2.38 1.00 24.08
CA CYS A 385 -3.25 1.67 25.05
C CYS A 385 -3.30 0.98 26.43
N GLY A 386 -2.85 -0.28 26.53
CA GLY A 386 -2.85 -1.03 27.79
C GLY A 386 -4.21 -1.61 28.19
N PHE A 387 -5.21 -1.58 27.31
CA PHE A 387 -6.53 -2.17 27.54
C PHE A 387 -7.08 -2.87 26.29
N PRO A 388 -8.04 -3.81 26.43
CA PRO A 388 -8.45 -4.64 25.30
C PRO A 388 -9.12 -3.86 24.16
N VAL A 389 -8.51 -3.93 22.98
CA VAL A 389 -9.10 -3.57 21.68
C VAL A 389 -9.13 -4.84 20.84
N ARG A 390 -10.31 -5.32 20.47
CA ARG A 390 -10.47 -6.66 19.89
C ARG A 390 -11.01 -6.59 18.47
N GLU A 391 -10.58 -7.50 17.61
CA GLU A 391 -11.32 -7.74 16.38
C GLU A 391 -12.74 -8.24 16.72
N ALA A 392 -13.73 -7.73 16.00
CA ALA A 392 -15.12 -7.96 16.33
C ALA A 392 -15.57 -9.38 15.98
N VAL A 393 -16.34 -9.99 16.87
CA VAL A 393 -16.95 -11.31 16.68
C VAL A 393 -18.46 -11.16 16.50
N HIS A 394 -19.02 -11.86 15.51
CA HIS A 394 -20.47 -11.85 15.26
C HIS A 394 -21.25 -12.25 16.52
N GLY A 395 -22.31 -11.51 16.86
CA GLY A 395 -23.14 -11.75 18.03
C GLY A 395 -22.56 -11.26 19.36
N GLN A 396 -21.32 -10.75 19.40
CA GLN A 396 -20.75 -10.23 20.65
C GLN A 396 -21.52 -8.99 21.13
N HIS A 397 -21.68 -8.87 22.45
CA HIS A 397 -22.32 -7.71 23.08
C HIS A 397 -21.44 -6.46 23.00
N LEU A 398 -22.08 -5.31 22.76
CA LEU A 398 -21.45 -4.00 22.75
C LEU A 398 -21.83 -3.25 24.03
N ASN A 399 -20.97 -3.35 25.04
CA ASN A 399 -21.17 -2.71 26.35
C ASN A 399 -20.23 -1.51 26.52
N ALA A 400 -20.45 -0.70 27.56
CA ALA A 400 -19.47 0.30 27.99
C ALA A 400 -18.06 -0.32 28.16
N GLY A 401 -17.02 0.44 27.78
CA GLY A 401 -15.63 -0.03 27.80
C GLY A 401 -15.26 -1.02 26.70
N THR A 402 -16.17 -1.33 25.77
CA THR A 402 -15.89 -2.26 24.66
C THR A 402 -15.28 -1.50 23.48
N TYR A 403 -14.09 -1.92 23.04
CA TYR A 403 -13.41 -1.41 21.84
C TYR A 403 -13.28 -2.52 20.80
N VAL A 404 -13.91 -2.35 19.65
CA VAL A 404 -13.91 -3.38 18.61
C VAL A 404 -13.55 -2.86 17.24
N VAL A 405 -12.75 -3.62 16.51
CA VAL A 405 -12.33 -3.32 15.13
C VAL A 405 -12.99 -4.31 14.17
N ALA A 406 -13.50 -3.81 13.05
CA ALA A 406 -14.10 -4.62 12.01
C ALA A 406 -13.07 -5.62 11.43
N PRO A 407 -13.42 -6.91 11.32
CA PRO A 407 -12.57 -7.87 10.62
C PRO A 407 -12.52 -7.54 9.13
N GLY A 408 -11.33 -7.60 8.55
CA GLY A 408 -11.12 -7.39 7.12
C GLY A 408 -11.87 -8.45 6.30
N GLY A 409 -12.38 -8.08 5.14
CA GLY A 409 -13.12 -9.00 4.29
C GLY A 409 -14.55 -9.32 4.76
N LEU A 410 -15.06 -8.66 5.80
CA LEU A 410 -16.48 -8.69 6.19
C LEU A 410 -16.96 -7.26 6.46
N HIS A 411 -18.25 -7.00 6.29
CA HIS A 411 -18.83 -5.76 6.80
C HIS A 411 -19.19 -5.93 8.28
N LEU A 412 -18.85 -4.93 9.08
CA LEU A 412 -19.30 -4.82 10.45
C LEU A 412 -20.49 -3.86 10.52
N GLY A 413 -21.64 -4.39 10.89
CA GLY A 413 -22.77 -3.60 11.36
C GLY A 413 -23.11 -3.91 12.82
N VAL A 414 -24.18 -3.30 13.30
CA VAL A 414 -24.74 -3.56 14.63
C VAL A 414 -26.23 -3.82 14.58
N LYS A 415 -26.75 -4.61 15.51
CA LYS A 415 -28.18 -4.93 15.59
C LYS A 415 -28.67 -4.88 17.02
N ARG A 416 -29.85 -4.28 17.22
CA ARG A 416 -30.52 -4.20 18.51
C ARG A 416 -31.43 -5.41 18.73
N PHE A 417 -31.33 -6.02 19.91
CA PHE A 417 -32.23 -7.05 20.42
C PHE A 417 -32.72 -6.62 21.81
N GLY A 418 -33.91 -6.02 21.86
CA GLY A 418 -34.45 -5.43 23.09
C GLY A 418 -33.58 -4.28 23.60
N SER A 419 -33.03 -4.40 24.80
CA SER A 419 -32.12 -3.42 25.41
C SER A 419 -30.65 -3.64 25.03
N LYS A 420 -30.30 -4.75 24.39
CA LYS A 420 -28.91 -5.10 24.06
C LYS A 420 -28.61 -4.80 22.60
N VAL A 421 -27.41 -4.30 22.32
CA VAL A 421 -26.88 -4.17 20.96
C VAL A 421 -25.73 -5.15 20.79
N VAL A 422 -25.69 -5.82 19.65
CA VAL A 422 -24.66 -6.82 19.31
C VAL A 422 -24.02 -6.51 17.97
N VAL A 423 -22.81 -7.01 17.77
CA VAL A 423 -22.14 -6.97 16.46
C VAL A 423 -22.87 -7.87 15.47
N ALA A 424 -23.10 -7.36 14.27
CA ALA A 424 -23.67 -8.09 13.15
C ALA A 424 -22.69 -8.06 11.96
N LEU A 425 -21.84 -9.07 11.88
CA LEU A 425 -20.97 -9.28 10.72
C LEU A 425 -21.76 -9.87 9.55
N ASN A 426 -21.48 -9.41 8.34
CA ASN A 426 -22.05 -9.96 7.11
C ASN A 426 -21.02 -9.95 5.96
N ASP A 427 -21.28 -10.78 4.95
CA ASP A 427 -20.40 -10.98 3.79
C ASP A 427 -20.95 -10.32 2.52
N HIS A 428 -21.78 -9.26 2.65
CA HIS A 428 -22.35 -8.57 1.49
C HIS A 428 -21.26 -8.02 0.54
N PRO A 429 -21.62 -7.71 -0.72
CA PRO A 429 -20.67 -7.14 -1.68
C PRO A 429 -20.04 -5.83 -1.17
N PRO A 430 -18.80 -5.52 -1.56
CA PRO A 430 -18.13 -4.29 -1.16
C PRO A 430 -18.96 -3.03 -1.42
N VAL A 431 -18.93 -2.10 -0.48
CA VAL A 431 -19.59 -0.78 -0.57
C VAL A 431 -18.48 0.26 -0.69
N ASN A 432 -18.59 1.19 -1.66
CA ASN A 432 -17.53 2.13 -1.98
C ASN A 432 -16.16 1.45 -2.28
N ALA A 433 -16.20 0.27 -2.91
CA ALA A 433 -15.05 -0.61 -3.13
C ALA A 433 -14.31 -1.07 -1.84
N CYS A 434 -14.94 -0.93 -0.68
CA CYS A 434 -14.38 -1.25 0.64
C CYS A 434 -15.17 -2.39 1.31
N LYS A 435 -14.45 -3.26 2.01
CA LYS A 435 -15.00 -4.34 2.84
C LYS A 435 -13.97 -4.72 3.93
N PRO A 436 -14.09 -4.16 5.15
CA PRO A 436 -15.24 -3.43 5.71
C PRO A 436 -15.45 -2.02 5.14
N SER A 437 -16.68 -1.50 5.26
CA SER A 437 -17.07 -0.12 4.89
C SER A 437 -17.64 0.62 6.11
N ALA A 438 -17.26 1.88 6.25
CA ALA A 438 -17.71 2.78 7.30
C ALA A 438 -19.20 3.14 7.15
N ASP A 439 -19.71 3.30 5.91
CA ASP A 439 -21.12 3.57 5.67
C ASP A 439 -22.02 2.47 6.26
N VAL A 440 -21.66 1.19 6.04
CA VAL A 440 -22.44 0.05 6.58
C VAL A 440 -22.50 0.06 8.11
N LEU A 441 -21.39 0.39 8.78
CA LEU A 441 -21.37 0.54 10.24
C LEU A 441 -22.28 1.70 10.67
N PHE A 442 -22.10 2.87 10.04
CA PHE A 442 -22.76 4.09 10.46
C PHE A 442 -24.28 4.01 10.25
N GLU A 443 -24.74 3.47 9.11
CA GLU A 443 -26.17 3.27 8.83
C GLU A 443 -26.81 2.29 9.83
N SER A 444 -26.17 1.14 10.07
CA SER A 444 -26.70 0.16 11.01
C SER A 444 -26.69 0.67 12.46
N ALA A 445 -25.68 1.48 12.83
CA ALA A 445 -25.62 2.11 14.14
C ALA A 445 -26.66 3.22 14.32
N ALA A 446 -26.90 4.05 13.29
CA ALA A 446 -27.96 5.05 13.30
C ALA A 446 -29.31 4.40 13.60
N ALA A 447 -29.62 3.28 12.93
CA ALA A 447 -30.84 2.51 13.16
C ALA A 447 -30.88 1.83 14.54
N ALA A 448 -29.82 1.11 14.94
CA ALA A 448 -29.80 0.34 16.18
C ALA A 448 -29.84 1.20 17.45
N TYR A 449 -29.23 2.39 17.41
CA TYR A 449 -29.21 3.33 18.53
C TYR A 449 -30.24 4.45 18.37
N SER A 450 -31.12 4.42 17.36
CA SER A 450 -32.14 5.45 17.12
C SER A 450 -31.58 6.88 17.11
N GLY A 451 -30.43 7.04 16.45
CA GLY A 451 -29.68 8.29 16.37
C GLY A 451 -28.88 8.67 17.62
N ASN A 452 -28.93 7.90 18.71
CA ASN A 452 -28.08 8.11 19.90
C ASN A 452 -26.63 7.63 19.67
N VAL A 453 -26.03 8.02 18.55
CA VAL A 453 -24.68 7.60 18.13
C VAL A 453 -23.85 8.83 17.74
N LEU A 454 -22.56 8.79 18.06
CA LEU A 454 -21.57 9.74 17.56
C LEU A 454 -20.75 9.08 16.45
N GLY A 455 -20.92 9.56 15.23
CA GLY A 455 -20.05 9.25 14.10
C GLY A 455 -18.74 10.02 14.19
N VAL A 456 -17.63 9.35 13.93
CA VAL A 456 -16.29 9.96 13.86
C VAL A 456 -15.64 9.52 12.56
N VAL A 457 -15.33 10.47 11.66
CA VAL A 457 -14.60 10.17 10.43
C VAL A 457 -13.19 10.72 10.52
N LEU A 458 -12.22 9.82 10.49
CA LEU A 458 -10.80 10.15 10.54
C LEU A 458 -10.21 10.13 9.13
N THR A 459 -8.91 10.47 9.07
CA THR A 459 -8.12 10.47 7.85
C THR A 459 -8.32 9.22 6.99
N GLY A 460 -8.36 9.44 5.67
CA GLY A 460 -8.58 8.37 4.73
C GLY A 460 -8.89 8.87 3.32
N MET A 461 -8.67 8.00 2.34
CA MET A 461 -9.01 8.25 0.94
C MET A 461 -10.46 7.87 0.63
N GLY A 462 -11.04 8.53 -0.38
CA GLY A 462 -12.39 8.23 -0.87
C GLY A 462 -13.47 8.98 -0.09
N SER A 463 -14.70 8.48 -0.17
CA SER A 463 -15.90 9.12 0.39
C SER A 463 -16.68 8.22 1.34
N ASP A 464 -16.21 7.00 1.60
CA ASP A 464 -16.90 6.07 2.52
C ASP A 464 -17.00 6.68 3.93
N GLY A 465 -18.15 6.48 4.57
CA GLY A 465 -18.56 7.17 5.81
C GLY A 465 -19.45 8.39 5.56
N THR A 466 -19.57 8.90 4.32
CA THR A 466 -20.44 10.04 3.99
C THR A 466 -21.91 9.68 4.05
N VAL A 467 -22.34 8.60 3.38
CA VAL A 467 -23.75 8.18 3.32
C VAL A 467 -24.22 7.75 4.72
N GLY A 468 -23.34 7.06 5.46
CA GLY A 468 -23.57 6.70 6.83
C GLY A 468 -23.65 7.90 7.77
N ALA A 469 -22.83 8.94 7.57
CA ALA A 469 -22.93 10.18 8.34
C ALA A 469 -24.25 10.93 8.07
N GLU A 470 -24.73 10.93 6.82
CA GLU A 470 -26.06 11.43 6.48
C GLU A 470 -27.17 10.63 7.18
N ALA A 471 -27.05 9.30 7.25
CA ALA A 471 -27.98 8.44 7.97
C ALA A 471 -27.99 8.73 9.48
N ILE A 472 -26.82 8.90 10.09
CA ILE A 472 -26.68 9.34 11.49
C ILE A 472 -27.40 10.68 11.70
N HIS A 473 -27.19 11.66 10.81
CA HIS A 473 -27.82 12.97 10.93
C HIS A 473 -29.34 12.91 10.75
N ARG A 474 -29.83 12.06 9.84
CA ARG A 474 -31.26 11.84 9.58
C ARG A 474 -31.99 11.30 10.81
N GLU A 475 -31.35 10.43 11.57
CA GLU A 475 -31.87 9.89 12.84
C GLU A 475 -31.65 10.85 14.04
N GLY A 476 -31.03 12.01 13.80
CA GLY A 476 -30.79 13.05 14.81
C GLY A 476 -29.52 12.87 15.63
N GLY A 477 -28.62 11.99 15.20
CA GLY A 477 -27.28 11.84 15.75
C GLY A 477 -26.31 12.92 15.27
N ASN A 478 -25.06 12.79 15.68
CA ASN A 478 -24.01 13.73 15.33
C ASN A 478 -22.80 13.06 14.72
N THR A 479 -22.10 13.78 13.85
CA THR A 479 -20.85 13.36 13.22
C THR A 479 -19.79 14.44 13.43
N ILE A 480 -18.61 14.05 13.89
CA ILE A 480 -17.43 14.91 13.97
C ILE A 480 -16.32 14.31 13.09
N VAL A 481 -15.47 15.17 12.53
CA VAL A 481 -14.47 14.73 11.54
C VAL A 481 -13.10 15.32 11.82
N GLN A 482 -12.07 14.62 11.36
CA GLN A 482 -10.68 15.08 11.45
C GLN A 482 -10.44 16.24 10.47
N ASP A 483 -9.70 17.26 10.91
CA ASP A 483 -9.29 18.39 10.08
C ASP A 483 -8.25 17.99 9.01
N GLU A 484 -8.06 18.89 8.04
CA GLU A 484 -7.14 18.67 6.92
C GLU A 484 -5.69 18.67 7.38
N GLU A 485 -5.32 19.58 8.29
CA GLU A 485 -3.95 19.76 8.76
C GLU A 485 -3.40 18.51 9.48
N SER A 486 -4.21 17.87 10.33
CA SER A 486 -3.81 16.66 11.05
C SER A 486 -4.04 15.37 10.25
N SER A 487 -4.75 15.44 9.12
CA SER A 487 -5.02 14.28 8.27
C SER A 487 -3.82 13.93 7.39
N VAL A 488 -3.53 12.63 7.27
CA VAL A 488 -2.60 12.15 6.23
C VAL A 488 -3.24 12.31 4.84
N VAL A 489 -4.54 12.01 4.78
CA VAL A 489 -5.42 12.16 3.63
C VAL A 489 -6.75 12.72 4.10
N TRP A 490 -7.17 13.83 3.50
CA TRP A 490 -8.43 14.51 3.83
C TRP A 490 -9.56 14.18 2.84
N GLY A 491 -9.60 12.93 2.37
CA GLY A 491 -10.63 12.43 1.45
C GLY A 491 -11.94 12.14 2.18
N MET A 492 -11.93 11.15 3.07
CA MET A 492 -13.12 10.73 3.83
C MET A 492 -13.65 11.89 4.69
N PRO A 493 -12.84 12.56 5.53
CA PRO A 493 -13.35 13.71 6.31
C PRO A 493 -13.85 14.84 5.41
N GLY A 494 -13.08 15.21 4.37
CA GLY A 494 -13.46 16.26 3.44
C GLY A 494 -14.75 15.97 2.67
N SER A 495 -15.04 14.69 2.38
CA SER A 495 -16.30 14.26 1.77
C SER A 495 -17.50 14.54 2.69
N VAL A 496 -17.40 14.18 3.98
CA VAL A 496 -18.44 14.45 4.98
C VAL A 496 -18.65 15.95 5.19
N VAL A 497 -17.57 16.75 5.19
CA VAL A 497 -17.65 18.22 5.27
C VAL A 497 -18.38 18.80 4.06
N ARG A 498 -18.02 18.38 2.84
CA ARG A 498 -18.66 18.85 1.61
C ARG A 498 -20.14 18.46 1.52
N ALA A 499 -20.52 17.31 2.07
CA ALA A 499 -21.92 16.89 2.18
C ALA A 499 -22.73 17.70 3.23
N GLY A 500 -22.07 18.55 4.04
CA GLY A 500 -22.74 19.41 5.01
C GLY A 500 -23.24 18.68 6.26
N VAL A 501 -22.75 17.46 6.51
CA VAL A 501 -23.18 16.62 7.65
C VAL A 501 -22.10 16.45 8.72
N ALA A 502 -21.03 17.25 8.67
CA ALA A 502 -20.04 17.37 9.74
C ALA A 502 -20.47 18.45 10.76
N ASP A 503 -20.77 18.05 12.00
CA ASP A 503 -21.12 18.99 13.07
C ASP A 503 -19.90 19.76 13.60
N LYS A 504 -18.71 19.15 13.55
CA LYS A 504 -17.43 19.78 13.88
C LYS A 504 -16.30 19.19 13.06
N VAL A 505 -15.35 20.04 12.69
CA VAL A 505 -14.05 19.69 12.11
C VAL A 505 -12.99 20.00 13.16
N LEU A 506 -12.21 19.01 13.57
CA LEU A 506 -11.30 19.11 14.72
C LEU A 506 -9.97 18.40 14.44
N SER A 507 -8.89 18.86 15.06
CA SER A 507 -7.62 18.13 14.99
C SER A 507 -7.73 16.77 15.68
N VAL A 508 -6.87 15.82 15.31
CA VAL A 508 -6.84 14.48 15.93
C VAL A 508 -6.74 14.54 17.47
N ASP A 509 -6.06 15.55 18.02
CA ASP A 509 -5.94 15.76 19.46
C ASP A 509 -7.23 16.31 20.08
N GLN A 510 -7.88 17.23 19.39
CA GLN A 510 -9.15 17.83 19.82
C GLN A 510 -10.32 16.84 19.72
N LEU A 511 -10.29 15.91 18.76
CA LEU A 511 -11.30 14.87 18.60
C LEU A 511 -11.44 14.02 19.87
N ALA A 512 -10.34 13.58 20.48
CA ALA A 512 -10.38 12.81 21.73
C ALA A 512 -11.14 13.57 22.85
N SER A 513 -10.80 14.85 23.02
CA SER A 513 -11.40 15.71 24.04
C SER A 513 -12.90 15.95 23.77
N GLU A 514 -13.28 16.15 22.52
CA GLU A 514 -14.69 16.33 22.15
C GLU A 514 -15.49 15.03 22.32
N ILE A 515 -14.93 13.87 21.96
CA ILE A 515 -15.57 12.57 22.17
C ILE A 515 -15.82 12.33 23.66
N LEU A 516 -14.80 12.50 24.51
CA LEU A 516 -14.93 12.40 25.96
C LEU A 516 -16.01 13.34 26.50
N LYS A 517 -15.95 14.61 26.11
CA LYS A 517 -16.94 15.61 26.51
C LYS A 517 -18.35 15.17 26.15
N ARG A 518 -18.60 14.69 24.93
CA ARG A 518 -19.95 14.28 24.52
C ARG A 518 -20.42 13.00 25.19
N ALA A 519 -19.52 12.05 25.42
CA ALA A 519 -19.82 10.79 26.10
C ALA A 519 -20.14 11.00 27.60
N TRP A 520 -19.43 11.91 28.28
CA TRP A 520 -19.56 12.11 29.73
C TRP A 520 -20.56 13.19 30.15
N LYS A 521 -20.75 14.25 29.35
CA LYS A 521 -21.57 15.44 29.70
C LYS A 521 -23.06 15.15 29.97
N LEU A 522 -23.53 13.94 29.68
CA LEU A 522 -24.94 13.55 29.88
C LEU A 522 -25.13 12.47 30.95
N ARG A 523 -24.05 11.82 31.43
CA ARG A 523 -24.12 10.88 32.56
C ARG A 523 -24.24 11.61 33.90
N THR A 524 -23.60 12.77 34.03
CA THR A 524 -23.70 13.65 35.21
C THR A 524 -25.08 14.27 35.40
N ARG A 525 -25.91 14.37 34.35
CA ARG A 525 -27.30 14.84 34.50
C ARG A 525 -28.24 13.79 35.12
N HIS A 526 -27.98 12.50 34.91
CA HIS A 526 -28.77 11.42 35.52
C HIS A 526 -28.35 11.14 36.98
N ALA A 527 -27.07 11.34 37.31
CA ALA A 527 -26.58 11.20 38.69
C ALA A 527 -27.19 12.25 39.65
N SER A 528 -27.66 13.39 39.14
CA SER A 528 -28.25 14.47 39.95
C SER A 528 -29.78 14.39 40.11
N ILE A 529 -30.45 13.34 39.59
CA ILE A 529 -31.93 13.21 39.64
C ILE A 529 -32.40 12.13 40.64
N HIS A 530 -31.49 11.40 41.30
CA HIS A 530 -31.82 10.62 42.49
C HIS A 530 -31.37 11.37 43.74
N PRO A 531 -32.24 12.11 44.44
CA PRO A 531 -31.97 12.39 45.84
C PRO A 531 -31.97 11.05 46.57
N GLU A 532 -30.84 10.72 47.21
CA GLU A 532 -30.82 9.71 48.27
C GLU A 532 -31.90 10.09 49.28
N ASN A 533 -33.02 9.38 49.26
CA ASN A 533 -33.92 9.32 50.41
C ASN A 533 -33.18 8.52 51.50
N GLY A 534 -32.22 9.19 52.15
CA GLY A 534 -31.66 8.74 53.40
C GLY A 534 -32.68 8.96 54.50
N GLU A 535 -33.38 7.90 54.89
CA GLU A 535 -34.09 7.84 56.16
C GLU A 535 -33.11 8.19 57.29
N ALA A 536 -33.40 9.28 58.00
CA ALA A 536 -32.71 9.61 59.24
C ALA A 536 -33.03 8.54 60.30
N PRO A 537 -32.03 8.05 61.07
CA PRO A 537 -32.30 7.11 62.15
C PRO A 537 -33.01 7.84 63.29
N ARG A 538 -34.20 7.37 63.65
CA ARG A 538 -34.85 7.77 64.92
C ARG A 538 -34.00 7.22 66.07
N GLN A 539 -33.47 8.13 66.89
CA GLN A 539 -33.10 7.86 68.28
C GLN A 539 -34.29 8.15 69.18
#